data_AF-A0A4V1VG91-F1
#
_entry.id   AF-A0A4V1VG91-F1
#
_cell.length_a   1.000
_cell.length_b   1.000
_cell.length_c   1.000
_cell.angle_alpha   90.00
_cell.angle_beta   90.00
_cell.angle_gamma   90.00
#
_symmetry.space_group_name_H-M   'P 1'
#
loop_
_entity.id
_entity.type
_entity.pdbx_description
1 polymer ?
#
loop_
_entity_poly.entity_id
_entity_poly.type
_entity_poly.pdbx_seq_one_letter_code
_entity_poly.pdbx_strand_id
1 'polypeptide(L)'
;PYQIYALPLGMPKAVFAGTATITFAIINAVKLIPYYALGQLGLENLEMAAVLSVPAVIAVFVGVALVKVMPEKLFFRLVTWALLLISVKLIWDGARSLI
;
A
#
# COMPACT_ATOMS: atom_id res chain seq x y z
N PRO A 1 10.56 -2.85 2.00
CA PRO A 1 10.01 -2.91 3.37
C PRO A 1 10.03 -1.53 4.06
N TYR A 2 9.17 -0.61 3.61
CA TYR A 2 9.08 0.73 4.23
C TYR A 2 8.61 0.63 5.69
N GLN A 3 7.58 -0.18 5.95
CA GLN A 3 6.93 -0.29 7.25
C GLN A 3 7.88 -0.82 8.32
N ILE A 4 8.71 -1.82 8.01
CA ILE A 4 9.71 -2.37 8.96
C ILE A 4 10.73 -1.29 9.37
N TYR A 5 11.14 -0.44 8.44
CA TYR A 5 12.06 0.67 8.69
C TYR A 5 11.38 1.83 9.45
N ALA A 6 10.16 2.18 9.06
CA ALA A 6 9.47 3.37 9.55
C ALA A 6 8.78 3.19 10.91
N LEU A 7 8.36 1.96 11.24
CA LEU A 7 7.66 1.65 12.50
C LEU A 7 8.47 1.99 13.76
N PRO A 8 9.79 1.66 13.87
CA PRO A 8 10.59 2.00 15.05
C PRO A 8 10.91 3.50 15.17
N LEU A 9 10.65 4.32 14.14
CA LEU A 9 10.95 5.76 14.17
C LEU A 9 9.99 6.56 15.08
N GLY A 10 8.93 5.94 15.60
CA GLY A 10 8.01 6.58 16.55
C GLY A 10 7.30 7.82 16.00
N MET A 11 7.13 7.90 14.68
CA MET A 11 6.50 9.04 14.02
C MET A 11 5.01 9.15 14.42
N PRO A 12 4.46 10.37 14.52
CA PRO A 12 3.03 10.56 14.68
C PRO A 12 2.26 9.84 13.57
N LYS A 13 1.13 9.18 13.89
CA LYS A 13 0.34 8.37 12.94
C LYS A 13 0.09 9.03 11.57
N ALA A 14 -0.16 10.35 11.54
CA ALA A 14 -0.46 11.07 10.31
C ALA A 14 0.78 11.27 9.44
N VAL A 15 1.93 11.55 10.08
CA VAL A 15 3.23 11.66 9.40
C VAL A 15 3.66 10.29 8.88
N PHE A 16 3.49 9.23 9.68
CA PHE A 16 3.75 7.86 9.27
C PHE A 16 2.91 7.47 8.04
N ALA A 17 1.59 7.64 8.10
CA ALA A 17 0.68 7.28 7.01
C ALA A 17 0.91 8.13 5.75
N GLY A 18 1.11 9.45 5.92
CA GLY A 18 1.36 10.36 4.81
C GLY A 18 2.69 10.07 4.10
N THR A 19 3.76 9.87 4.86
CA THR A 19 5.07 9.51 4.30
C THR A 19 5.00 8.18 3.56
N ALA A 20 4.37 7.15 4.16
CA ALA A 20 4.15 5.86 3.51
C ALA A 20 3.40 6.02 2.16
N THR A 21 2.38 6.88 2.13
CA THR A 21 1.56 7.13 0.94
C THR A 21 2.37 7.80 -0.16
N ILE A 22 3.15 8.82 0.16
CA ILE A 22 4.02 9.52 -0.81
C ILE A 22 5.08 8.56 -1.35
N THR A 23 5.76 7.81 -0.48
CA THR A 23 6.75 6.80 -0.89
C THR A 23 6.11 5.74 -1.80
N PHE A 24 4.92 5.25 -1.46
CA PHE A 24 4.18 4.31 -2.29
C PHE A 24 3.82 4.90 -3.66
N ALA A 25 3.34 6.14 -3.72
CA ALA A 25 3.00 6.82 -4.96
C ALA A 25 4.23 6.96 -5.88
N ILE A 26 5.37 7.39 -5.33
CA ILE A 26 6.63 7.52 -6.09
C ILE A 26 7.05 6.15 -6.64
N ILE A 27 7.07 5.12 -5.81
CA ILE A 27 7.46 3.77 -6.23
C ILE A 27 6.54 3.26 -7.36
N ASN A 28 5.23 3.48 -7.26
CA ASN A 28 4.31 3.06 -8.32
C ASN A 28 4.42 3.91 -9.58
N ALA A 29 4.68 5.21 -9.47
CA ALA A 29 4.92 6.07 -10.63
C ALA A 29 6.15 5.60 -11.42
N VAL A 30 7.23 5.21 -10.73
CA VAL A 30 8.43 4.65 -11.37
C VAL A 30 8.10 3.38 -12.17
N LYS A 31 7.11 2.57 -11.75
CA LYS A 31 6.69 1.36 -12.49
C LYS A 31 6.08 1.68 -13.86
N LEU A 32 5.62 2.90 -14.12
CA LEU A 32 5.07 3.26 -15.42
C LEU A 32 6.09 3.13 -16.55
N ILE A 33 7.38 3.36 -16.26
CA ILE A 33 8.47 3.22 -17.23
C ILE A 33 8.60 1.76 -17.73
N PRO A 34 8.79 0.74 -16.86
CA PRO A 34 8.83 -0.65 -17.31
C PRO A 34 7.50 -1.14 -17.87
N TYR A 35 6.34 -0.67 -17.37
CA TYR A 35 5.05 -1.03 -17.98
C TYR A 35 4.91 -0.52 -19.40
N TYR A 36 5.38 0.69 -19.68
CA TYR A 36 5.45 1.21 -21.04
C TYR A 36 6.39 0.35 -21.90
N ALA A 37 7.59 0.05 -21.40
CA ALA A 37 8.57 -0.77 -22.11
C ALA A 37 8.08 -2.20 -22.41
N LEU A 38 7.24 -2.76 -21.54
CA LEU A 38 6.59 -4.07 -21.71
C LEU A 38 5.30 -4.01 -22.54
N GLY A 39 4.93 -2.84 -23.08
CA GLY A 39 3.70 -2.67 -23.87
C GLY A 39 2.41 -2.79 -23.05
N GLN A 40 2.48 -2.71 -21.72
CA GLN A 40 1.32 -2.87 -20.83
C GLN A 40 0.45 -1.60 -20.71
N LEU A 41 0.85 -0.48 -21.31
CA LEU A 41 0.06 0.76 -21.34
C LEU A 41 -0.84 0.87 -22.59
N GLY A 42 -1.41 -0.25 -23.03
CA GLY A 42 -2.41 -0.28 -24.11
C GLY A 42 -3.75 0.35 -23.70
N LEU A 43 -4.58 0.69 -24.69
CA LEU A 43 -5.89 1.35 -24.48
C LEU A 43 -6.82 0.57 -23.54
N GLU A 44 -6.89 -0.75 -23.67
CA GLU A 44 -7.71 -1.61 -22.82
C GLU A 44 -7.32 -1.51 -21.34
N ASN A 45 -6.01 -1.56 -21.04
CA ASN A 45 -5.52 -1.43 -19.68
C ASN A 45 -5.74 -0.02 -19.11
N LEU A 46 -5.65 1.01 -19.94
CA LEU A 46 -5.90 2.39 -19.54
C LEU A 46 -7.38 2.65 -19.27
N GLU A 47 -8.29 2.06 -20.06
CA GLU A 47 -9.74 2.11 -19.83
C GLU A 47 -10.09 1.44 -18.50
N MET A 48 -9.58 0.23 -18.27
CA MET A 48 -9.76 -0.47 -17.00
C MET A 48 -9.16 0.32 -15.83
N ALA A 49 -7.98 0.92 -15.99
CA ALA A 49 -7.38 1.78 -14.98
C ALA A 49 -8.24 3.02 -14.69
N ALA A 50 -8.85 3.62 -15.71
CA ALA A 50 -9.75 4.77 -15.54
C ALA A 50 -11.01 4.38 -14.74
N VAL A 51 -11.64 3.24 -15.06
CA VAL A 51 -12.78 2.73 -14.31
C VAL A 51 -12.42 2.45 -12.85
N LEU A 52 -11.28 1.80 -12.61
CA LEU A 52 -10.80 1.48 -11.26
C LEU A 52 -10.29 2.71 -10.49
N SER A 53 -9.94 3.80 -11.18
CA SER A 53 -9.49 5.04 -10.53
C SER A 53 -10.60 5.67 -9.68
N VAL A 54 -11.86 5.53 -10.09
CA VAL A 54 -13.02 6.10 -9.36
C VAL A 54 -13.15 5.53 -7.95
N PRO A 55 -13.31 4.20 -7.75
CA PRO A 55 -13.35 3.64 -6.40
C PRO A 55 -12.03 3.82 -5.66
N ALA A 56 -10.88 3.85 -6.35
CA ALA A 56 -9.59 4.09 -5.72
C ALA A 56 -9.51 5.49 -5.08
N VAL A 57 -9.96 6.53 -5.78
CA VAL A 57 -10.01 7.91 -5.25
C VAL A 57 -10.94 7.98 -4.05
N ILE A 58 -12.12 7.37 -4.12
CA ILE A 58 -13.06 7.31 -2.99
C ILE A 58 -12.40 6.62 -1.78
N ALA A 59 -11.74 5.48 -2.00
CA ALA A 59 -11.04 4.75 -0.96
C ALA A 59 -9.92 5.57 -0.29
N VAL A 60 -9.21 6.40 -1.06
CA VAL A 60 -8.18 7.31 -0.50
C VAL A 60 -8.82 8.32 0.46
N PHE A 61 -9.92 8.97 0.07
CA PHE A 61 -10.59 9.93 0.95
C PHE A 61 -11.14 9.28 2.22
N VAL A 62 -11.77 8.10 2.08
CA VAL A 62 -12.24 7.30 3.22
C VAL A 62 -11.08 6.93 4.14
N GLY A 63 -9.96 6.47 3.57
CA GLY A 63 -8.75 6.12 4.31
C GLY A 63 -8.18 7.31 5.09
N VAL A 64 -8.10 8.49 4.47
CA VAL A 64 -7.64 9.72 5.13
C VAL A 64 -8.56 10.10 6.30
N ALA A 65 -9.89 10.02 6.09
CA ALA A 65 -10.85 10.30 7.15
C ALA A 65 -10.69 9.32 8.33
N LEU A 66 -10.54 8.03 8.05
CA LEU A 66 -10.32 6.99 9.07
C LEU A 66 -9.02 7.22 9.85
N VAL A 67 -7.90 7.51 9.18
CA VAL A 67 -6.61 7.77 9.86
C VAL A 67 -6.70 8.97 10.78
N LYS A 68 -7.43 10.02 10.39
CA LYS A 68 -7.61 11.23 11.22
C LYS A 68 -8.33 10.90 12.52
N VAL A 69 -9.43 10.14 12.48
CA VAL A 69 -10.25 9.84 13.67
C VAL A 69 -9.72 8.70 14.54
N MET A 70 -8.86 7.83 13.99
CA MET A 70 -8.42 6.61 14.68
C MET A 70 -7.46 6.88 15.85
N PRO A 71 -7.61 6.25 17.02
CA PRO A 71 -6.63 6.34 18.09
C PRO A 71 -5.24 5.83 17.66
N GLU A 72 -4.18 6.52 18.03
CA GLU A 72 -2.81 6.18 17.61
C GLU A 72 -2.37 4.77 18.04
N LYS A 73 -2.70 4.37 19.27
CA LYS A 73 -2.45 3.01 19.76
C LYS A 73 -3.16 1.95 18.90
N LEU A 74 -4.39 2.23 18.45
CA LEU A 74 -5.13 1.30 17.60
C LEU A 74 -4.51 1.24 16.19
N PHE A 75 -4.14 2.40 15.63
CA PHE A 75 -3.50 2.48 14.33
C PHE A 75 -2.25 1.60 14.25
N PHE A 76 -1.32 1.76 15.18
CA PHE A 76 -0.08 0.96 15.18
C PHE A 76 -0.33 -0.51 15.50
N ARG A 77 -1.30 -0.85 16.37
CA ARG A 77 -1.70 -2.26 16.57
C ARG A 77 -2.19 -2.90 15.28
N LEU A 78 -3.06 -2.22 14.54
CA LEU A 78 -3.58 -2.73 13.26
C LEU A 78 -2.47 -2.91 12.23
N VAL A 79 -1.54 -1.95 12.12
CA VAL A 79 -0.37 -2.06 11.24
C VAL A 79 0.46 -3.29 11.59
N THR A 80 0.79 -3.48 12.88
CA THR A 80 1.59 -4.64 13.33
C THR A 80 0.89 -5.97 13.07
N TRP A 81 -0.41 -6.07 13.36
CA TRP A 81 -1.18 -7.29 13.10
C TRP A 81 -1.30 -7.58 11.59
N ALA A 82 -1.53 -6.57 10.76
CA ALA A 82 -1.56 -6.73 9.32
C ALA A 82 -0.20 -7.23 8.79
N LEU A 83 0.91 -6.65 9.28
CA LEU A 83 2.25 -7.12 8.93
C LEU A 83 2.48 -8.57 9.33
N LEU A 84 2.05 -8.96 10.54
CA LEU A 84 2.18 -10.34 11.00
C LEU A 84 1.40 -11.31 10.10
N LEU A 85 0.13 -10.99 9.81
CA LEU A 85 -0.72 -11.82 8.95
C LEU A 85 -0.14 -11.96 7.54
N ILE A 86 0.33 -10.86 6.94
CA ILE A 86 0.99 -10.87 5.63
C ILE A 86 2.27 -11.73 5.70
N SER A 87 3.07 -11.59 6.74
CA SER A 87 4.31 -12.37 6.91
C SER A 87 4.02 -13.86 7.01
N VAL A 88 3.03 -14.26 7.81
CA VAL A 88 2.57 -15.65 7.92
C VAL A 88 2.06 -16.17 6.58
N LYS A 89 1.25 -15.38 5.86
CA LYS A 89 0.73 -15.74 4.54
C LYS A 89 1.85 -15.96 3.52
N LEU A 90 2.86 -15.09 3.50
CA LEU A 90 4.00 -15.21 2.60
C LEU A 90 4.86 -16.44 2.90
N ILE A 91 5.05 -16.78 4.18
CA ILE A 91 5.75 -18.02 4.58
C ILE A 91 4.96 -19.23 4.09
N TRP A 92 3.63 -19.22 4.27
CA TRP A 92 2.76 -20.30 3.82
C TRP A 92 2.79 -20.49 2.30
N ASP A 93 2.66 -19.40 1.53
CA ASP A 93 2.74 -19.45 0.07
C ASP A 93 4.10 -19.97 -0.41
N GLY A 94 5.19 -19.50 0.22
CA GLY A 94 6.53 -19.97 -0.05
C GLY A 94 6.68 -21.46 0.24
N ALA A 95 6.21 -21.93 1.39
CA ALA A 95 6.24 -23.35 1.76
C ALA A 95 5.40 -24.22 0.81
N ARG A 96 4.20 -23.76 0.42
CA ARG A 96 3.34 -24.46 -0.54
C ARG A 96 3.94 -24.54 -1.94
N SER A 97 4.75 -23.55 -2.34
CA SER A 97 5.44 -23.58 -3.64
C SER A 97 6.59 -24.60 -3.70
N LEU A 98 7.02 -25.14 -2.55
CA LEU A 98 8.11 -26.11 -2.43
C LEU A 98 7.63 -27.57 -2.35
N ILE A 99 6.32 -27.80 -2.14
CA ILE A 99 5.67 -29.12 -2.04
C ILE A 99 4.77 -29.31 -3.25
#